data_AF-H1YGJ3-F1
#
_entry.id   AF-H1YGJ3-F1
#
_cell.length_a   1.000
_cell.length_b   1.000
_cell.length_c   1.000
_cell.angle_alpha   90.00
_cell.angle_beta   90.00
_cell.angle_gamma   90.00
#
_symmetry.space_group_name_H-M   'P 1'
#
loop_
_entity.id
_entity.type
_entity.pdbx_description
1 polymer ?
#
loop_
_entity_poly.entity_id
_entity_poly.type
_entity_poly.pdbx_seq_one_letter_code
_entity_poly.pdbx_strand_id
1 'polypeptide(L)'
;MAQTNKINDKRLTKRQVLEIIKTEGKFHDEYTKFFEEKYTSGFVQQDKVYELPGERYLYVFDEKELSIGGKGDIFSKDDFNRRVRWHKRVREDYANDRRNSVDHWRFYSKYKNDFIGHIKEHIVSLAKQLGVDGAILDCTYESLDLVTNGCMQYEIEELFNNLYDNLVAYVGEVIRKRVNGTWDTNNIADPYPLIRVHSKRIQYMPINVVWGTLNGLKNIDFRKETANEVRRHAFG
;
A
#
# COMPACT_ATOMS: atom_id res chain seq x y z
N MET A 1 7.08 -4.71 10.09
CA MET A 1 6.26 -5.95 10.08
C MET A 1 4.81 -5.55 9.94
N ALA A 2 4.17 -5.84 8.81
CA ALA A 2 2.76 -5.58 8.61
C ALA A 2 1.98 -6.33 9.70
N GLN A 3 1.09 -5.63 10.39
CA GLN A 3 0.11 -6.24 11.28
C GLN A 3 -0.71 -7.19 10.40
N THR A 4 -0.42 -8.49 10.47
CA THR A 4 -1.05 -9.50 9.63
C THR A 4 -2.47 -9.70 10.15
N ASN A 5 -3.47 -9.44 9.29
CA ASN A 5 -4.88 -9.74 9.54
C ASN A 5 -5.12 -11.26 9.50
N LYS A 6 -4.46 -11.99 10.40
CA LYS A 6 -4.67 -13.42 10.60
C LYS A 6 -5.83 -13.60 11.56
N ILE A 7 -6.61 -14.65 11.35
CA ILE A 7 -7.76 -15.02 12.19
C ILE A 7 -7.27 -15.58 13.53
N ASN A 8 -6.14 -16.30 13.53
CA ASN A 8 -5.58 -16.89 14.74
C ASN A 8 -4.68 -15.89 15.49
N ASP A 9 -4.95 -15.67 16.77
CA ASP A 9 -4.14 -14.78 17.63
C ASP A 9 -2.66 -15.17 17.65
N LYS A 10 -2.41 -16.47 17.87
CA LYS A 10 -1.07 -17.07 17.90
C LYS A 10 -0.88 -17.98 16.71
N ARG A 11 0.33 -17.96 16.14
CA ARG A 11 0.72 -18.86 15.05
C ARG A 11 0.46 -20.31 15.44
N LEU A 12 -0.15 -21.06 14.52
CA LEU A 12 -0.46 -22.48 14.73
C LEU A 12 0.83 -23.29 14.77
N THR A 13 0.88 -24.23 15.71
CA THR A 13 1.96 -25.22 15.80
C THR A 13 1.88 -26.24 14.67
N LYS A 14 2.98 -26.95 14.40
CA LYS A 14 3.02 -28.02 13.39
C LYS A 14 1.93 -29.08 13.62
N ARG A 15 1.66 -29.44 14.88
CA ARG A 15 0.61 -30.40 15.23
C ARG A 15 -0.78 -29.90 14.85
N GLN A 16 -1.10 -28.65 15.18
CA GLN A 16 -2.40 -28.05 14.85
C GLN A 16 -2.59 -27.91 13.35
N VAL A 17 -1.54 -27.52 12.61
CA VAL A 17 -1.56 -27.45 11.15
C VAL A 17 -1.90 -28.82 10.55
N LEU A 18 -1.22 -29.89 10.97
CA LEU A 18 -1.48 -31.24 10.48
C LEU A 18 -2.90 -31.71 10.77
N GLU A 19 -3.44 -31.36 11.95
CA GLU A 19 -4.81 -31.69 12.33
C GLU A 19 -5.84 -30.98 11.44
N ILE A 20 -5.65 -29.69 11.17
CA ILE A 20 -6.52 -28.91 10.27
C ILE A 20 -6.45 -29.46 8.84
N ILE A 21 -5.24 -29.73 8.32
CA ILE A 21 -5.06 -30.30 6.98
C ILE A 21 -5.79 -31.64 6.86
N LYS A 22 -5.70 -32.50 7.88
CA LYS A 22 -6.35 -33.82 7.86
C LYS A 22 -7.87 -33.74 7.93
N THR A 23 -8.41 -32.76 8.65
CA THR A 23 -9.85 -32.67 8.95
C THR A 23 -10.64 -31.88 7.91
N GLU A 24 -10.10 -30.75 7.44
CA GLU A 24 -10.83 -29.82 6.58
C GLU A 24 -9.98 -29.16 5.47
N GLY A 25 -8.66 -29.34 5.47
CA GLY A 25 -7.77 -28.65 4.53
C GLY A 25 -7.75 -29.27 3.14
N LYS A 26 -8.12 -28.47 2.13
CA LYS A 26 -7.97 -28.82 0.72
C LYS A 26 -6.74 -28.11 0.14
N PHE A 27 -5.78 -28.86 -0.37
CA PHE A 27 -4.56 -28.28 -0.93
C PHE A 27 -4.86 -27.36 -2.12
N HIS A 28 -4.27 -26.17 -2.11
CA HIS A 28 -4.43 -25.17 -3.17
C HIS A 28 -3.14 -25.06 -3.99
N ASP A 29 -3.09 -25.79 -5.10
CA ASP A 29 -1.89 -25.92 -5.94
C ASP A 29 -1.44 -24.57 -6.53
N GLU A 30 -2.36 -23.76 -7.05
CA GLU A 30 -2.02 -22.50 -7.71
C GLU A 30 -1.36 -21.49 -6.75
N TYR A 31 -1.97 -21.20 -5.60
CA TYR A 31 -1.36 -20.34 -4.59
C TYR A 31 -0.08 -20.92 -3.97
N THR A 32 0.00 -22.23 -3.79
CA THR A 32 1.26 -22.86 -3.34
C THR A 32 2.39 -22.59 -4.33
N LYS A 33 2.15 -22.80 -5.63
CA LYS A 33 3.12 -22.47 -6.69
C LYS A 33 3.42 -20.98 -6.75
N PHE A 34 2.42 -20.13 -6.54
CA PHE A 34 2.61 -18.68 -6.52
C PHE A 34 3.60 -18.25 -5.44
N PHE A 35 3.57 -18.85 -4.24
CA PHE A 35 4.47 -18.51 -3.14
C PHE A 35 5.82 -19.25 -3.17
N GLU A 36 6.09 -20.06 -4.18
CA GLU A 36 7.40 -20.68 -4.34
C GLU A 36 8.46 -19.60 -4.66
N GLU A 37 9.54 -19.58 -3.87
CA GLU A 37 10.64 -18.63 -4.06
C GLU A 37 11.96 -19.37 -4.18
N LYS A 38 12.71 -19.07 -5.26
CA LYS A 38 14.03 -19.63 -5.52
C LYS A 38 15.10 -18.59 -5.23
N TYR A 39 15.96 -18.91 -4.27
CA TYR A 39 17.06 -18.06 -3.85
C TYR A 39 18.32 -18.32 -4.68
N THR A 40 19.24 -17.35 -4.72
CA THR A 40 20.53 -17.46 -5.42
C THR A 40 21.42 -18.59 -4.89
N SER A 41 21.22 -19.01 -3.64
CA SER A 41 21.88 -20.18 -3.03
C SER A 41 21.43 -21.52 -3.60
N GLY A 42 20.41 -21.54 -4.46
CA GLY A 42 19.76 -22.77 -4.93
C GLY A 42 18.71 -23.32 -3.96
N PHE A 43 18.54 -22.70 -2.79
CA PHE A 43 17.44 -23.01 -1.88
C PHE A 43 16.10 -22.61 -2.51
N VAL A 44 15.12 -23.51 -2.43
CA VAL A 44 13.74 -23.26 -2.86
C VAL A 44 12.88 -23.29 -1.61
N GLN A 45 12.26 -22.16 -1.31
CA GLN A 45 11.25 -22.04 -0.27
C GLN A 45 9.90 -22.44 -0.84
N GLN A 46 9.26 -23.41 -0.20
CA GLN A 46 8.01 -24.02 -0.66
C GLN A 46 6.94 -23.96 0.43
N ASP A 47 6.46 -22.75 0.70
CA ASP A 47 5.30 -22.55 1.57
C ASP A 47 4.05 -23.15 0.92
N LYS A 48 3.18 -23.80 1.71
CA LYS A 48 1.97 -24.49 1.23
C LYS A 48 0.70 -23.72 1.60
N VAL A 49 -0.28 -23.76 0.72
CA VAL A 49 -1.58 -23.11 0.92
C VAL A 49 -2.70 -24.16 0.88
N TYR A 50 -3.61 -24.08 1.84
CA TYR A 50 -4.80 -24.93 1.90
C TYR A 50 -6.07 -24.05 2.01
N GLU A 51 -7.09 -24.36 1.24
CA GLU A 51 -8.45 -23.86 1.42
C GLU A 51 -9.08 -24.53 2.63
N LEU A 52 -9.75 -23.73 3.46
CA LEU A 52 -10.56 -24.19 4.58
C LEU A 52 -12.03 -23.78 4.38
N PRO A 53 -12.99 -24.46 5.03
CA PRO A 53 -14.37 -24.03 5.08
C PRO A 53 -14.54 -22.60 5.65
N GLY A 54 -15.60 -21.91 5.21
CA GLY A 54 -15.94 -20.58 5.68
C GLY A 54 -15.10 -19.45 5.08
N GLU A 55 -14.66 -19.60 3.82
CA GLU A 55 -13.86 -18.61 3.10
C GLU A 55 -12.56 -18.23 3.83
N ARG A 56 -11.75 -19.23 4.16
CA ARG A 56 -10.46 -19.06 4.84
C ARG A 56 -9.36 -19.82 4.13
N TYR A 57 -8.13 -19.33 4.31
CA TYR A 57 -6.92 -20.02 3.85
C TYR A 57 -5.99 -20.30 5.02
N LEU A 58 -5.39 -21.49 5.02
CA LEU A 58 -4.26 -21.85 5.86
C LEU A 58 -2.98 -21.70 5.04
N TYR A 59 -2.09 -20.83 5.51
CA TYR A 59 -0.73 -20.67 4.98
C TYR A 59 0.26 -21.43 5.88
N VAL A 60 1.03 -22.34 5.31
CA VAL A 60 1.98 -23.20 6.03
C VAL A 60 3.40 -22.90 5.56
N PHE A 61 4.28 -22.57 6.49
CA PHE A 61 5.68 -22.27 6.19
C PHE A 61 6.45 -23.53 5.82
N ASP A 62 7.40 -23.40 4.89
CA ASP A 62 8.27 -24.49 4.42
C ASP A 62 8.88 -25.25 5.60
N GLU A 63 8.77 -26.58 5.58
CA GLU A 63 9.28 -27.46 6.63
C GLU A 63 10.80 -27.34 6.85
N LYS A 64 11.55 -26.86 5.86
CA LYS A 64 13.00 -26.63 5.95
C LYS A 64 13.35 -25.34 6.70
N GLU A 65 12.39 -24.49 7.01
CA GLU A 65 12.64 -23.24 7.71
C GLU A 65 12.91 -23.46 9.21
N LEU A 66 14.10 -23.04 9.68
CA LEU A 66 14.65 -23.39 11.00
C LEU A 66 13.74 -23.05 12.18
N SER A 67 13.01 -21.93 12.15
CA SER A 67 12.28 -21.42 13.31
C SER A 67 10.76 -21.64 13.24
N ILE A 68 10.20 -21.69 12.04
CA ILE A 68 8.75 -21.71 11.81
C ILE A 68 8.30 -22.81 10.86
N GLY A 69 9.19 -23.70 10.40
CA GLY A 69 8.84 -24.72 9.42
C GLY A 69 7.69 -25.63 9.87
N GLY A 70 6.73 -25.83 8.97
CA GLY A 70 5.51 -26.59 9.21
C GLY A 70 4.50 -25.93 10.15
N LYS A 71 4.78 -24.74 10.69
CA LYS A 71 3.79 -23.89 11.39
C LYS A 71 2.92 -23.17 10.36
N GLY A 72 1.86 -22.51 10.81
CA GLY A 72 0.98 -21.80 9.88
C GLY A 72 0.10 -20.73 10.52
N ASP A 73 -0.47 -19.89 9.66
CA ASP A 73 -1.42 -18.85 10.02
C ASP A 73 -2.68 -18.98 9.14
N ILE A 74 -3.85 -18.69 9.72
CA ILE A 74 -5.14 -18.70 9.03
C ILE A 74 -5.50 -17.28 8.67
N PHE A 75 -5.96 -17.07 7.44
CA PHE A 75 -6.41 -15.78 6.93
C PHE A 75 -7.85 -15.89 6.45
N SER A 76 -8.58 -14.77 6.51
CA SER A 76 -9.81 -14.64 5.73
C SER A 76 -9.46 -14.71 4.23
N LYS A 77 -10.40 -15.13 3.39
CA LYS A 77 -10.25 -15.12 1.93
C LYS A 77 -9.87 -13.73 1.42
N ASP A 78 -10.50 -12.69 1.95
CA ASP A 78 -10.23 -11.31 1.56
C ASP A 78 -8.81 -10.87 1.91
N ASP A 79 -8.36 -11.12 3.14
CA ASP A 79 -7.00 -10.75 3.56
C ASP A 79 -5.93 -11.58 2.83
N PHE A 80 -6.21 -12.86 2.58
CA PHE A 80 -5.31 -13.71 1.80
C PHE A 80 -5.19 -13.23 0.35
N ASN A 81 -6.32 -12.91 -0.28
CA ASN A 81 -6.35 -12.39 -1.65
C ASN A 81 -5.66 -11.03 -1.75
N ARG A 82 -5.82 -10.15 -0.76
CA ARG A 82 -5.05 -8.89 -0.65
C ARG A 82 -3.54 -9.16 -0.59
N ARG A 83 -3.12 -10.16 0.19
CA ARG A 83 -1.72 -10.59 0.26
C ARG A 83 -1.21 -11.11 -1.08
N VAL A 84 -1.99 -11.93 -1.79
CA VAL A 84 -1.62 -12.42 -3.13
C VAL A 84 -1.46 -11.27 -4.11
N ARG A 85 -2.43 -10.35 -4.19
CA ARG A 85 -2.35 -9.14 -5.03
C ARG A 85 -1.12 -8.29 -4.69
N TRP A 86 -0.86 -8.09 -3.39
CA TRP A 86 0.32 -7.37 -2.93
C TRP A 86 1.63 -8.01 -3.40
N HIS A 87 1.80 -9.33 -3.23
CA HIS A 87 3.00 -10.03 -3.68
C HIS A 87 3.17 -9.94 -5.20
N LYS A 88 2.07 -10.05 -5.96
CA LYS A 88 2.09 -9.89 -7.42
C LYS A 88 2.63 -8.50 -7.79
N ARG A 89 2.09 -7.45 -7.18
CA ARG A 89 2.54 -6.08 -7.42
C ARG A 89 3.99 -5.87 -7.01
N VAL A 90 4.43 -6.38 -5.85
CA VAL A 90 5.84 -6.26 -5.42
C VAL A 90 6.80 -6.92 -6.42
N ARG A 91 6.43 -8.08 -6.99
CA ARG A 91 7.22 -8.73 -8.05
C ARG A 91 7.26 -7.88 -9.32
N GLU A 92 6.13 -7.32 -9.72
CA GLU A 92 6.07 -6.38 -10.85
C GLU A 92 6.89 -5.12 -10.59
N ASP A 93 6.82 -4.56 -9.40
CA ASP A 93 7.56 -3.38 -8.97
C ASP A 93 9.07 -3.65 -9.01
N TYR A 94 9.51 -4.80 -8.50
CA TYR A 94 10.92 -5.21 -8.58
C TYR A 94 11.38 -5.41 -10.04
N ALA A 95 10.56 -6.04 -10.88
CA ALA A 95 10.87 -6.25 -12.30
C ALA A 95 10.97 -4.95 -13.12
N ASN A 96 10.39 -3.85 -12.61
CA ASN A 96 10.38 -2.54 -13.27
C ASN A 96 11.21 -1.49 -12.51
N ASP A 97 12.06 -1.90 -11.57
CA ASP A 97 12.87 -1.00 -10.72
C ASP A 97 12.04 0.09 -10.01
N ARG A 98 10.85 -0.27 -9.55
CA ARG A 98 9.97 0.58 -8.72
C ARG A 98 10.15 0.22 -7.25
N ARG A 99 11.20 0.73 -6.60
CA ARG A 99 11.60 0.29 -5.25
C ARG A 99 11.13 1.21 -4.14
N ASN A 100 10.78 2.44 -4.46
CA ASN A 100 10.35 3.45 -3.49
C ASN A 100 9.32 4.43 -4.09
N SER A 101 8.80 5.33 -3.27
CA SER A 101 7.82 6.35 -3.66
C SER A 101 8.28 7.27 -4.79
N VAL A 102 9.59 7.57 -4.90
CA VAL A 102 10.16 8.37 -5.99
C VAL A 102 10.17 7.59 -7.30
N ASP A 103 10.54 6.30 -7.27
CA ASP A 103 10.46 5.46 -8.47
C ASP A 103 9.00 5.31 -8.95
N HIS A 104 8.06 5.14 -8.01
CA HIS A 104 6.63 5.13 -8.33
C HIS A 104 6.16 6.47 -8.90
N TRP A 105 6.63 7.60 -8.37
CA TRP A 105 6.38 8.92 -8.94
C TRP A 105 6.89 9.04 -10.39
N ARG A 106 8.13 8.62 -10.63
CA ARG A 106 8.73 8.58 -11.97
C ARG A 106 7.99 7.64 -12.92
N PHE A 107 7.31 6.62 -12.42
CA PHE A 107 6.51 5.74 -13.26
C PHE A 107 5.10 6.31 -13.52
N TYR A 108 4.31 6.54 -12.46
CA TYR A 108 2.87 6.80 -12.57
C TYR A 108 2.48 8.25 -12.86
N SER A 109 3.30 9.24 -12.46
CA SER A 109 2.93 10.64 -12.66
C SER A 109 2.85 10.98 -14.15
N LYS A 110 1.80 11.68 -14.59
CA LYS A 110 1.65 12.10 -15.99
C LYS A 110 2.35 13.45 -16.23
N TYR A 111 2.29 14.35 -15.25
CA TYR A 111 2.77 15.72 -15.39
C TYR A 111 4.22 15.93 -14.93
N LYS A 112 4.80 14.99 -14.16
CA LYS A 112 6.22 15.02 -13.74
C LYS A 112 6.64 16.39 -13.19
N ASN A 113 7.50 17.12 -13.90
CA ASN A 113 8.05 18.42 -13.49
C ASN A 113 7.00 19.53 -13.53
N ASP A 114 5.98 19.41 -14.39
CA ASP A 114 4.93 20.41 -14.56
C ASP A 114 3.79 20.22 -13.55
N PHE A 115 3.82 19.13 -12.77
CA PHE A 115 2.77 18.75 -11.83
C PHE A 115 2.29 19.90 -10.92
N ILE A 116 3.21 20.69 -10.37
CA ILE A 116 2.87 21.80 -9.46
C ILE A 116 2.00 22.85 -10.16
N GLY A 117 2.20 23.07 -11.46
CA GLY A 117 1.36 23.96 -12.28
C GLY A 117 -0.10 23.49 -12.41
N HIS A 118 -0.35 22.19 -12.25
CA HIS A 118 -1.64 21.55 -12.48
C HIS A 118 -2.40 21.14 -11.20
N ILE A 119 -1.92 21.52 -10.01
CA ILE A 119 -2.53 21.11 -8.72
C ILE A 119 -4.03 21.40 -8.66
N LYS A 120 -4.47 22.59 -9.07
CA LYS A 120 -5.90 22.96 -9.03
C LYS A 120 -6.74 22.07 -9.95
N GLU A 121 -6.23 21.78 -11.15
CA GLU A 121 -6.89 20.92 -12.12
C GLU A 121 -6.99 19.48 -11.61
N HIS A 122 -5.93 19.00 -10.96
CA HIS A 122 -5.89 17.70 -10.32
C HIS A 122 -6.95 17.54 -9.22
N ILE A 123 -7.16 18.56 -8.38
CA ILE A 123 -8.18 18.50 -7.32
C ILE A 123 -9.59 18.49 -7.91
N VAL A 124 -9.85 19.32 -8.91
CA VAL A 124 -11.15 19.34 -9.61
C VAL A 124 -11.42 18.00 -10.30
N SER A 125 -10.39 17.46 -10.97
CA SER A 125 -10.47 16.15 -11.63
C SER A 125 -10.65 15.02 -10.61
N LEU A 126 -10.06 15.10 -9.42
CA LEU A 126 -10.27 14.12 -8.34
C LEU A 126 -11.73 14.10 -7.91
N ALA A 127 -12.31 15.26 -7.60
CA ALA A 127 -13.72 15.38 -7.19
C ALA A 127 -14.64 14.71 -8.21
N LYS A 128 -14.44 15.03 -9.51
CA LYS A 128 -15.20 14.46 -10.61
C LYS A 128 -15.06 12.94 -10.71
N GLN A 129 -13.82 12.43 -10.64
CA GLN A 129 -13.58 10.99 -10.77
C GLN A 129 -14.17 10.22 -9.59
N LEU A 130 -14.04 10.73 -8.37
CA LEU A 130 -14.60 10.08 -7.18
C LEU A 130 -16.13 10.26 -7.04
N GLY A 131 -16.76 11.08 -7.88
CA GLY A 131 -18.19 11.41 -7.76
C GLY A 131 -18.53 12.22 -6.50
N VAL A 132 -17.57 12.99 -5.98
CA VAL A 132 -17.71 13.80 -4.77
C VAL A 132 -17.89 15.27 -5.17
N ASP A 133 -18.76 16.00 -4.46
CA ASP A 133 -18.89 17.44 -4.65
C ASP A 133 -17.55 18.15 -4.36
N GLY A 134 -17.05 18.92 -5.32
CA GLY A 134 -15.80 19.65 -5.17
C GLY A 134 -15.83 20.67 -4.03
N ALA A 135 -17.02 21.18 -3.66
CA ALA A 135 -17.18 22.12 -2.56
C ALA A 135 -16.85 21.53 -1.19
N ILE A 136 -17.05 20.22 -1.00
CA ILE A 136 -16.76 19.53 0.27
C ILE A 136 -15.35 18.91 0.29
N LEU A 137 -14.65 18.91 -0.85
CA LEU A 137 -13.22 18.58 -0.92
C LEU A 137 -12.35 19.81 -0.59
N ASP A 138 -12.51 20.34 0.62
CA ASP A 138 -11.93 21.61 1.09
C ASP A 138 -10.45 21.53 1.54
N CYS A 139 -9.79 20.39 1.33
CA CYS A 139 -8.41 20.10 1.73
C CYS A 139 -8.20 20.17 3.26
N THR A 140 -9.15 19.64 4.02
CA THR A 140 -9.03 19.38 5.46
C THR A 140 -8.61 17.93 5.71
N TYR A 141 -8.30 17.57 6.96
CA TYR A 141 -8.19 16.16 7.31
C TYR A 141 -9.54 15.46 7.20
N GLU A 142 -10.62 16.21 7.44
CA GLU A 142 -11.98 15.74 7.40
C GLU A 142 -12.32 15.20 6.00
N SER A 143 -12.04 16.01 4.98
CA SER A 143 -12.28 15.68 3.58
C SER A 143 -11.42 14.54 3.03
N LEU A 144 -10.32 14.14 3.69
CA LEU A 144 -9.57 12.93 3.32
C LEU A 144 -10.33 11.63 3.56
N ASP A 145 -11.34 11.63 4.46
CA ASP A 145 -12.23 10.46 4.61
C ASP A 145 -13.10 10.31 3.36
N LEU A 146 -13.55 11.42 2.76
CA LEU A 146 -14.32 11.41 1.51
C LEU A 146 -13.48 10.86 0.35
N VAL A 147 -12.21 11.29 0.26
CA VAL A 147 -11.27 10.75 -0.72
C VAL A 147 -11.02 9.26 -0.48
N THR A 148 -10.80 8.87 0.78
CA THR A 148 -10.62 7.46 1.17
C THR A 148 -11.80 6.61 0.75
N ASN A 149 -13.02 7.00 1.10
CA ASN A 149 -14.24 6.30 0.74
C ASN A 149 -14.44 6.25 -0.79
N GLY A 150 -14.19 7.37 -1.48
CA GLY A 150 -14.24 7.43 -2.94
C GLY A 150 -13.24 6.49 -3.61
N CYS A 151 -12.05 6.28 -3.01
CA CYS A 151 -11.06 5.35 -3.54
C CYS A 151 -11.41 3.87 -3.33
N MET A 152 -12.29 3.53 -2.38
CA MET A 152 -12.65 2.13 -2.08
C MET A 152 -13.41 1.44 -3.22
N GLN A 153 -13.96 2.18 -4.18
CA GLN A 153 -14.64 1.63 -5.35
C GLN A 153 -13.68 1.20 -6.49
N TYR A 154 -12.38 1.50 -6.36
CA TYR A 154 -11.37 1.22 -7.39
C TYR A 154 -10.41 0.14 -6.91
N GLU A 155 -9.88 -0.62 -7.87
CA GLU A 155 -8.71 -1.45 -7.61
C GLU A 155 -7.47 -0.56 -7.43
N ILE A 156 -6.50 -1.03 -6.64
CA ILE A 156 -5.28 -0.28 -6.31
C ILE A 156 -4.51 0.11 -7.58
N GLU A 157 -4.45 -0.78 -8.56
CA GLU A 157 -3.80 -0.55 -9.84
C GLU A 157 -4.49 0.58 -10.64
N GLU A 158 -5.81 0.68 -10.58
CA GLU A 158 -6.56 1.77 -11.22
C GLU A 158 -6.27 3.10 -10.54
N LEU A 159 -6.17 3.12 -9.21
CA LEU A 159 -5.80 4.32 -8.45
C LEU A 159 -4.41 4.81 -8.86
N PHE A 160 -3.43 3.91 -9.00
CA PHE A 160 -2.09 4.29 -9.47
C PHE A 160 -2.09 4.79 -10.93
N ASN A 161 -2.83 4.14 -11.83
CA ASN A 161 -2.80 4.50 -13.26
C ASN A 161 -3.58 5.77 -13.59
N ASN A 162 -4.69 6.00 -12.88
CA ASN A 162 -5.67 7.02 -13.25
C ASN A 162 -5.70 8.21 -12.30
N LEU A 163 -5.41 7.99 -11.01
CA LEU A 163 -5.63 8.96 -9.95
C LEU A 163 -4.37 9.35 -9.19
N TYR A 164 -3.19 8.83 -9.53
CA TYR A 164 -1.99 9.05 -8.72
C TYR A 164 -1.63 10.53 -8.55
N ASP A 165 -1.53 11.30 -9.65
CA ASP A 165 -1.28 12.75 -9.57
C ASP A 165 -2.40 13.47 -8.80
N ASN A 166 -3.66 13.09 -9.03
CA ASN A 166 -4.82 13.66 -8.35
C ASN A 166 -4.74 13.48 -6.83
N LEU A 167 -4.38 12.28 -6.37
CA LEU A 167 -4.23 11.95 -4.96
C LEU A 167 -3.02 12.66 -4.36
N VAL A 168 -1.89 12.72 -5.07
CA VAL A 168 -0.68 13.44 -4.62
C VAL A 168 -0.98 14.93 -4.45
N ALA A 169 -1.72 15.53 -5.39
CA ALA A 169 -2.10 16.95 -5.34
C ALA A 169 -3.00 17.22 -4.14
N TYR A 170 -4.02 16.39 -3.94
CA TYR A 170 -4.98 16.59 -2.86
C TYR A 170 -4.35 16.41 -1.47
N VAL A 171 -3.63 15.30 -1.27
CA VAL A 171 -2.88 15.06 -0.03
C VAL A 171 -1.88 16.17 0.23
N GLY A 172 -1.18 16.63 -0.80
CA GLY A 172 -0.22 17.71 -0.68
C GLY A 172 -0.86 19.05 -0.31
N GLU A 173 -2.05 19.37 -0.83
CA GLU A 173 -2.77 20.57 -0.41
C GLU A 173 -3.24 20.52 1.04
N VAL A 174 -3.69 19.35 1.52
CA VAL A 174 -4.02 19.16 2.94
C VAL A 174 -2.78 19.40 3.82
N ILE A 175 -1.64 18.80 3.46
CA ILE A 175 -0.37 19.01 4.16
C ILE A 175 0.02 20.49 4.12
N ARG A 176 0.01 21.10 2.93
CA ARG A 176 0.40 22.50 2.70
C ARG A 176 -0.38 23.46 3.58
N LYS A 177 -1.71 23.33 3.62
CA LYS A 177 -2.58 24.14 4.49
C LYS A 177 -2.26 23.89 5.96
N ARG A 178 -2.08 22.63 6.36
CA ARG A 178 -1.82 22.25 7.76
C ARG A 178 -0.53 22.83 8.31
N VAL A 179 0.54 22.82 7.53
CA VAL A 179 1.88 23.24 7.98
C VAL A 179 2.25 24.66 7.56
N ASN A 180 1.32 25.38 6.91
CA ASN A 180 1.56 26.68 6.28
C ASN A 180 2.80 26.66 5.36
N GLY A 181 2.88 25.62 4.53
CA GLY A 181 4.01 25.38 3.63
C GLY A 181 3.75 25.88 2.21
N THR A 182 4.71 25.64 1.33
CA THR A 182 4.60 25.87 -0.10
C THR A 182 5.02 24.64 -0.88
N TRP A 183 4.42 24.47 -2.06
CA TRP A 183 4.92 23.50 -3.03
C TRP A 183 6.31 23.90 -3.51
N ASP A 184 7.14 22.90 -3.68
CA ASP A 184 8.49 23.00 -4.22
C ASP A 184 8.83 21.67 -4.90
N THR A 185 9.88 21.69 -5.71
CA THR A 185 10.42 20.49 -6.34
C THR A 185 11.75 20.15 -5.69
N ASN A 186 12.01 18.86 -5.46
CA ASN A 186 13.35 18.44 -5.08
C ASN A 186 14.32 18.74 -6.24
N ASN A 187 15.23 19.70 -6.07
CA ASN A 187 16.18 20.14 -7.10
C ASN A 187 17.39 19.22 -7.29
N ILE A 188 17.24 17.92 -7.01
CA ILE A 188 18.30 16.90 -7.22
C ILE A 188 17.91 16.07 -8.45
N ALA A 189 18.86 15.26 -8.95
CA ALA A 189 18.77 14.43 -10.16
C ALA A 189 17.40 13.74 -10.41
N ASP A 190 16.64 13.41 -9.36
CA ASP A 190 15.27 12.89 -9.44
C ASP A 190 14.27 13.90 -8.86
N PRO A 191 13.64 14.75 -9.71
CA PRO A 191 12.67 15.74 -9.26
C PRO A 191 11.34 15.08 -8.88
N TYR A 192 10.85 15.43 -7.69
CA TYR A 192 9.54 15.06 -7.20
C TYR A 192 8.94 16.20 -6.37
N PRO A 193 7.61 16.29 -6.29
CA PRO A 193 6.94 17.38 -5.62
C PRO A 193 6.96 17.17 -4.10
N LEU A 194 7.20 18.25 -3.37
CA LEU A 194 7.25 18.26 -1.92
C LEU A 194 6.62 19.55 -1.36
N ILE A 195 6.28 19.52 -0.07
CA ILE A 195 5.87 20.70 0.68
C ILE A 195 7.03 21.14 1.57
N ARG A 196 7.48 22.38 1.42
CA ARG A 196 8.52 22.99 2.24
C ARG A 196 7.94 24.03 3.19
N VAL A 197 8.48 24.09 4.41
CA VAL A 197 8.21 25.18 5.36
C VAL A 197 9.46 26.06 5.41
N HIS A 198 9.32 27.32 5.02
CA HIS A 198 10.44 28.24 4.71
C HIS A 198 11.48 28.41 5.83
N SER A 199 11.11 28.15 7.09
CA SER A 199 11.98 28.33 8.26
C SER A 199 12.68 27.06 8.74
N LYS A 200 12.39 25.89 8.15
CA LYS A 200 12.94 24.61 8.61
C LYS A 200 13.44 23.80 7.41
N ARG A 201 14.53 23.04 7.56
CA ARG A 201 14.94 22.01 6.56
C ARG A 201 13.96 20.83 6.48
N ILE A 202 12.70 21.06 6.85
CA ILE A 202 11.64 20.06 6.86
C ILE A 202 10.97 20.09 5.48
N GLN A 203 10.87 18.89 4.94
CA GLN A 203 10.19 18.60 3.69
C GLN A 203 9.17 17.51 3.98
N TYR A 204 7.94 17.71 3.53
CA TYR A 204 6.90 16.68 3.55
C TYR A 204 6.72 16.16 2.14
N MET A 205 6.55 14.86 1.99
CA MET A 205 6.48 14.20 0.69
C MET A 205 5.08 13.59 0.50
N PRO A 206 4.14 14.28 -0.17
CA PRO A 206 2.82 13.72 -0.46
C PRO A 206 2.88 12.39 -1.21
N ILE A 207 3.93 12.18 -2.03
CA ILE A 207 4.18 10.91 -2.72
C ILE A 207 4.42 9.73 -1.75
N ASN A 208 5.00 9.97 -0.57
CA ASN A 208 5.18 8.92 0.44
C ASN A 208 3.84 8.48 1.01
N VAL A 209 2.95 9.45 1.27
CA VAL A 209 1.61 9.19 1.77
C VAL A 209 0.82 8.39 0.76
N VAL A 210 0.77 8.83 -0.50
CA VAL A 210 -0.02 8.14 -1.54
C VAL A 210 0.53 6.75 -1.81
N TRP A 211 1.84 6.62 -2.04
CA TRP A 211 2.47 5.32 -2.26
C TRP A 211 2.26 4.36 -1.07
N GLY A 212 2.45 4.86 0.15
CA GLY A 212 2.26 4.09 1.38
C GLY A 212 0.81 3.67 1.59
N THR A 213 -0.15 4.55 1.32
CA THR A 213 -1.59 4.26 1.47
C THR A 213 -2.07 3.25 0.43
N LEU A 214 -1.60 3.39 -0.80
CA LEU A 214 -1.95 2.49 -1.91
C LEU A 214 -1.12 1.19 -1.92
N ASN A 215 -0.46 0.85 -0.82
CA ASN A 215 0.30 -0.39 -0.76
C ASN A 215 -0.58 -1.65 -0.82
N GLY A 216 -1.91 -1.59 -0.64
CA GLY A 216 -2.80 -2.73 -0.80
C GLY A 216 -2.72 -3.86 0.24
N LEU A 217 -1.86 -3.76 1.26
CA LEU A 217 -1.85 -4.67 2.42
C LEU A 217 -2.86 -4.29 3.49
N LYS A 218 -3.19 -2.99 3.59
CA LYS A 218 -4.15 -2.45 4.54
C LYS A 218 -5.25 -1.72 3.78
N ASN A 219 -6.37 -1.49 4.47
CA ASN A 219 -7.39 -0.58 3.97
C ASN A 219 -6.75 0.80 3.72
N ILE A 220 -7.20 1.46 2.66
CA ILE A 220 -6.85 2.84 2.35
C ILE A 220 -7.32 3.72 3.51
N ASP A 221 -6.44 4.62 3.97
CA ASP A 221 -6.72 5.59 5.04
C ASP A 221 -5.81 6.80 4.85
N PHE A 222 -6.23 7.71 3.96
CA PHE A 222 -5.42 8.89 3.66
C PHE A 222 -5.32 9.83 4.86
N ARG A 223 -6.38 9.97 5.67
CA ARG A 223 -6.34 10.86 6.85
C ARG A 223 -5.22 10.44 7.79
N LYS A 224 -5.17 9.16 8.14
CA LYS A 224 -4.14 8.62 9.05
C LYS A 224 -2.74 8.77 8.48
N GLU A 225 -2.53 8.39 7.22
CA GLU A 225 -1.19 8.43 6.63
C GLU A 225 -0.70 9.87 6.39
N THR A 226 -1.59 10.79 6.02
CA THR A 226 -1.27 12.22 5.99
C THR A 226 -0.92 12.75 7.39
N ALA A 227 -1.65 12.35 8.42
CA ALA A 227 -1.35 12.74 9.80
C ALA A 227 -0.03 12.14 10.31
N ASN A 228 0.34 10.94 9.85
CA ASN A 228 1.63 10.31 10.16
C ASN A 228 2.79 11.11 9.54
N GLU A 229 2.68 11.48 8.26
CA GLU A 229 3.71 12.27 7.56
C GLU A 229 3.92 13.64 8.22
N VAL A 230 2.83 14.32 8.61
CA VAL A 230 2.93 15.60 9.33
C VAL A 230 3.58 15.43 10.71
N ARG A 231 3.20 14.39 11.46
CA ARG A 231 3.75 14.13 12.80
C ARG A 231 5.22 13.73 12.79
N ARG A 232 5.69 13.07 11.73
CA ARG A 232 7.10 12.64 11.57
C ARG A 232 8.09 13.79 11.80
N HIS A 233 7.68 15.02 11.47
CA HIS A 233 8.51 16.22 11.56
C HIS A 233 8.04 17.22 12.63
N ALA A 234 6.97 16.93 13.38
CA ALA A 234 6.47 17.80 14.43
C ALA A 234 7.30 17.74 15.72
N PHE A 235 8.08 16.66 15.91
CA PHE A 235 8.94 16.42 17.09
C PHE A 235 10.43 16.39 16.76
N GLY A 236 10.82 16.93 15.59
CA GLY A 236 12.21 17.02 15.13
C GLY A 236 12.74 18.44 15.09
#